data_AF-A0A970JX26-F1
#
_entry.id   AF-A0A970JX26-F1
#
_cell.length_a   1.000
_cell.length_b   1.000
_cell.length_c   1.000
_cell.angle_alpha   90.00
_cell.angle_beta   90.00
_cell.angle_gamma   90.00
#
_symmetry.space_group_name_H-M   'P 1'
#
loop_
_entity.id
_entity.type
_entity.pdbx_description
1 polymer ?
#
loop_
_entity_poly.entity_id
_entity_poly.type
_entity_poly.pdbx_seq_one_letter_code
_entity_poly.pdbx_strand_id
1 'polypeptide(L)'
;MKKIIALTLIAVLLAGCGATTSVKTGLGHDISIAKSKDATAEAEGLAQVDTVMAAVTFDKAGKILGVTIDNAQVKVNFDQNGKVTSDLTEKPETKVELGDKYGMKKASGIGREWYEQIAELEKWMTGKTVDQINAMKTVQKDESHPAVPDEADLKSKVTVSVESYLAAVTEAYKNAK
;
A
#
# COMPACT_ATOMS: atom_id res chain seq x y z
N MET A 1 -10.48 0.67 -29.20
CA MET A 1 -10.49 -0.77 -28.83
C MET A 1 -10.37 -0.86 -27.32
N LYS A 2 -11.50 -0.94 -26.61
CA LYS A 2 -11.54 -0.99 -25.14
C LYS A 2 -11.17 -2.40 -24.70
N LYS A 3 -9.97 -2.59 -24.17
CA LYS A 3 -9.56 -3.84 -23.54
C LYS A 3 -10.26 -3.94 -22.20
N ILE A 4 -11.35 -4.70 -22.15
CA ILE A 4 -11.96 -5.14 -20.90
C ILE A 4 -11.03 -6.21 -20.33
N ILE A 5 -10.20 -5.84 -19.36
CA ILE A 5 -9.43 -6.80 -18.57
C ILE A 5 -10.41 -7.40 -17.57
N ALA A 6 -10.92 -8.58 -17.88
CA ALA A 6 -11.71 -9.39 -16.97
C ALA A 6 -10.80 -9.87 -15.84
N LEU A 7 -11.02 -9.36 -14.64
CA LEU A 7 -10.43 -9.88 -13.42
C LEU A 7 -11.12 -11.23 -13.11
N THR A 8 -10.58 -12.32 -13.63
CA THR A 8 -11.03 -13.67 -13.25
C THR A 8 -10.61 -13.95 -11.82
N LEU A 9 -11.52 -13.67 -10.88
CA LEU A 9 -11.48 -14.20 -9.53
C LEU A 9 -11.64 -15.72 -9.61
N ILE A 10 -10.54 -16.47 -9.54
CA ILE A 10 -10.59 -17.93 -9.47
C ILE A 10 -11.07 -18.30 -8.06
N ALA A 11 -12.39 -18.49 -7.94
CA ALA A 11 -12.97 -19.17 -6.78
C ALA A 11 -12.62 -20.65 -6.87
N VAL A 12 -11.53 -21.06 -6.20
CA VAL A 12 -11.23 -22.47 -5.99
C VAL A 12 -12.26 -23.01 -4.99
N LEU A 13 -13.32 -23.64 -5.49
CA LEU A 13 -14.20 -24.48 -4.68
C LEU A 13 -13.45 -25.75 -4.28
N LEU A 14 -12.83 -25.74 -3.09
CA LEU A 14 -12.49 -26.98 -2.39
C LEU A 14 -13.79 -27.58 -1.84
N ALA A 15 -14.32 -28.58 -2.53
CA ALA A 15 -15.28 -29.52 -1.97
C ALA A 15 -14.57 -30.39 -0.91
N GLY A 16 -14.55 -29.90 0.33
CA GLY A 16 -14.13 -30.63 1.51
C GLY A 16 -15.16 -30.41 2.61
N CYS A 17 -15.80 -31.49 3.06
CA CYS A 17 -16.78 -31.47 4.15
C CYS A 17 -16.10 -30.99 5.45
N GLY A 18 -16.55 -29.86 6.00
CA GLY A 18 -16.12 -29.36 7.31
C GLY A 18 -16.33 -27.85 7.45
N ALA A 19 -17.39 -27.45 8.16
CA ALA A 19 -17.73 -26.08 8.59
C ALA A 19 -17.52 -24.96 7.56
N THR A 20 -18.61 -24.40 7.02
CA THR A 20 -18.56 -23.09 6.36
C THR A 20 -18.07 -22.02 7.35
N THR A 21 -16.77 -21.75 7.33
CA THR A 21 -16.19 -20.59 8.00
C THR A 21 -16.60 -19.36 7.19
N SER A 22 -17.66 -18.67 7.62
CA SER A 22 -17.98 -17.34 7.10
C SER A 22 -16.73 -16.47 7.21
N VAL A 23 -16.27 -15.96 6.08
CA VAL A 23 -15.19 -14.97 6.00
C VAL A 23 -15.80 -13.61 5.74
N LYS A 24 -15.14 -12.55 6.21
CA LYS A 24 -15.52 -11.17 5.90
C LYS A 24 -14.44 -10.54 5.04
N THR A 25 -14.80 -9.70 4.08
CA THR A 25 -13.82 -8.95 3.30
C THR A 25 -14.11 -7.45 3.41
N GLY A 26 -13.05 -6.66 3.52
CA GLY A 26 -13.13 -5.21 3.60
C GLY A 26 -12.07 -4.51 2.77
N LEU A 27 -12.37 -3.26 2.43
CA LEU A 27 -11.49 -2.35 1.73
C LEU A 27 -11.20 -1.16 2.63
N GLY A 28 -9.95 -0.69 2.60
CA GLY A 28 -9.53 0.49 3.33
C GLY A 28 -8.47 1.26 2.57
N HIS A 29 -8.29 2.50 2.96
CA HIS A 29 -7.39 3.45 2.33
C HIS A 29 -6.84 4.46 3.33
N ASP A 30 -5.69 5.03 3.00
CA ASP A 30 -5.11 6.18 3.69
C ASP A 30 -4.65 7.17 2.62
N ILE A 31 -5.22 8.37 2.63
CA ILE A 31 -4.96 9.40 1.61
C ILE A 31 -4.23 10.57 2.26
N SER A 32 -3.13 10.99 1.64
CA SER A 32 -2.35 12.11 2.09
C SER A 32 -1.94 13.02 0.93
N ILE A 33 -2.00 14.33 1.19
CA ILE A 33 -1.46 15.36 0.29
C ILE A 33 -0.19 16.01 0.84
N ALA A 34 0.38 15.47 1.92
CA ALA A 34 1.45 16.08 2.70
C ALA A 34 2.77 16.29 1.91
N LYS A 35 2.91 15.64 0.75
CA LYS A 35 4.07 15.79 -0.15
C LYS A 35 3.89 16.85 -1.23
N SER A 36 2.75 17.54 -1.24
CA SER A 36 2.54 18.69 -2.12
C SER A 36 3.48 19.84 -1.76
N LYS A 37 3.86 20.63 -2.75
CA LYS A 37 4.78 21.77 -2.63
C LYS A 37 4.27 22.94 -3.45
N ASP A 38 4.38 24.14 -2.90
CA ASP A 38 4.11 25.36 -3.66
C ASP A 38 5.19 25.58 -4.72
N ALA A 39 4.81 26.26 -5.80
CA ALA A 39 5.77 26.73 -6.79
C ALA A 39 6.64 27.85 -6.21
N THR A 40 7.93 27.84 -6.53
CA THR A 40 8.86 28.93 -6.18
C THR A 40 9.41 29.57 -7.46
N ALA A 41 10.27 30.59 -7.33
CA ALA A 41 10.91 31.19 -8.50
C ALA A 41 11.93 30.24 -9.17
N GLU A 42 12.39 29.23 -8.42
CA GLU A 42 13.46 28.31 -8.79
C GLU A 42 12.95 26.89 -9.10
N ALA A 43 11.70 26.57 -8.75
CA ALA A 43 11.12 25.24 -8.90
C ALA A 43 9.61 25.29 -9.20
N GLU A 44 9.15 24.34 -10.01
CA GLU A 44 7.72 24.10 -10.19
C GLU A 44 7.04 23.68 -8.88
N GLY A 45 5.75 23.99 -8.78
CA GLY A 45 4.88 23.44 -7.76
C GLY A 45 4.52 21.99 -8.05
N LEU A 46 4.13 21.27 -7.01
CA LEU A 46 3.74 19.88 -7.06
C LEU A 46 2.47 19.68 -6.24
N ALA A 47 1.37 19.29 -6.89
CA ALA A 47 0.22 18.71 -6.22
C ALA A 47 0.40 17.19 -6.24
N GLN A 48 0.54 16.58 -5.06
CA GLN A 48 0.72 15.14 -4.93
C GLN A 48 -0.35 14.56 -4.01
N VAL A 49 -0.99 13.48 -4.46
CA VAL A 49 -1.89 12.65 -3.66
C VAL A 49 -1.28 11.25 -3.55
N ASP A 50 -0.87 10.88 -2.34
CA ASP A 50 -0.50 9.51 -2.01
C ASP A 50 -1.77 8.80 -1.50
N THR A 51 -2.19 7.76 -2.20
CA THR A 51 -3.34 6.92 -1.85
C THR A 51 -2.84 5.51 -1.57
N VAL A 52 -2.75 5.14 -0.30
CA VAL A 52 -2.53 3.76 0.12
C VAL A 52 -3.87 3.04 0.15
N MET A 53 -3.93 1.81 -0.35
CA MET A 53 -5.14 0.99 -0.42
C MET A 53 -4.85 -0.40 0.13
N ALA A 54 -5.80 -0.99 0.85
CA ALA A 54 -5.74 -2.35 1.35
C ALA A 54 -7.05 -3.11 1.08
N ALA A 55 -6.94 -4.32 0.55
CA ALA A 55 -8.03 -5.29 0.47
C ALA A 55 -7.72 -6.46 1.39
N VAL A 56 -8.62 -6.77 2.32
CA VAL A 56 -8.32 -7.70 3.42
C VAL A 56 -9.49 -8.65 3.67
N THR A 57 -9.19 -9.93 3.75
CA THR A 57 -10.14 -10.98 4.14
C THR A 57 -9.83 -11.46 5.55
N PHE A 58 -10.87 -11.61 6.37
CA PHE A 58 -10.79 -12.00 7.77
C PHE A 58 -11.58 -13.27 8.06
N ASP A 59 -11.11 -14.06 9.01
CA ASP A 59 -11.88 -15.17 9.59
C ASP A 59 -12.92 -14.68 10.62
N LYS A 60 -13.68 -15.62 11.20
CA LYS A 60 -14.69 -15.32 12.23
C LYS A 60 -14.10 -14.69 13.51
N ALA A 61 -12.82 -14.92 13.79
CA ALA A 61 -12.10 -14.38 14.95
C ALA A 61 -11.40 -13.04 14.64
N GLY A 62 -11.58 -12.49 13.43
CA GLY A 62 -10.94 -11.24 13.01
C GLY A 62 -9.45 -11.40 12.66
N LYS A 63 -8.97 -12.63 12.43
CA LYS A 63 -7.61 -12.86 11.91
C LYS A 63 -7.59 -12.67 10.41
N ILE A 64 -6.51 -12.08 9.92
CA ILE A 64 -6.26 -11.88 8.49
C ILE A 64 -6.01 -13.23 7.82
N LEU A 65 -6.84 -13.58 6.85
CA LEU A 65 -6.67 -14.74 5.97
C LEU A 65 -5.90 -14.37 4.69
N GLY A 66 -6.06 -13.13 4.23
CA GLY A 66 -5.38 -12.58 3.08
C GLY A 66 -5.41 -11.05 3.11
N VAL A 67 -4.35 -10.44 2.61
CA VAL A 67 -4.20 -8.98 2.54
C VAL A 67 -3.44 -8.64 1.27
N THR A 68 -3.90 -7.61 0.57
CA THR A 68 -3.21 -7.01 -0.57
C THR A 68 -3.18 -5.50 -0.36
N ILE A 69 -2.01 -4.91 -0.50
CA ILE A 69 -1.74 -3.50 -0.26
C ILE A 69 -1.12 -2.90 -1.52
N ASP A 70 -1.65 -1.76 -1.94
CA ASP A 70 -1.13 -0.98 -3.05
C ASP A 70 -0.99 0.50 -2.65
N ASN A 71 -0.19 1.26 -3.39
CA ASN A 71 -0.03 2.68 -3.19
C ASN A 71 0.05 3.39 -4.54
N ALA A 72 -0.89 4.30 -4.80
CA ALA A 72 -0.86 5.21 -5.93
C ALA A 72 -0.25 6.55 -5.50
N GLN A 73 0.82 6.99 -6.16
CA GLN A 73 1.44 8.30 -5.91
C GLN A 73 1.18 9.21 -7.10
N VAL A 74 -0.01 9.81 -7.13
CA VAL A 74 -0.44 10.68 -8.24
C VAL A 74 0.19 12.05 -8.07
N LYS A 75 0.85 12.55 -9.12
CA LYS A 75 1.59 13.81 -9.11
C LYS A 75 1.17 14.69 -10.28
N VAL A 76 0.96 15.97 -10.00
CA VAL A 76 0.65 17.01 -10.99
C VAL A 76 1.54 18.21 -10.72
N ASN A 77 2.44 18.50 -11.66
CA ASN A 77 3.31 19.66 -11.65
C ASN A 77 2.56 20.89 -12.20
N PHE A 78 2.88 22.06 -11.65
CA PHE A 78 2.34 23.33 -12.12
C PHE A 78 3.38 24.47 -11.98
N ASP A 79 3.29 25.47 -12.85
CA ASP A 79 4.16 26.65 -12.81
C ASP A 79 3.66 27.71 -11.80
N GLN A 80 4.40 28.81 -11.64
CA GLN A 80 4.04 29.90 -10.72
C GLN A 80 2.70 30.59 -11.06
N ASN A 81 2.20 30.43 -12.27
CA ASN A 81 0.90 30.96 -12.70
C ASN A 81 -0.23 29.94 -12.48
N GLY A 82 0.08 28.77 -11.89
CA GLY A 82 -0.86 27.67 -11.70
C GLY A 82 -1.15 26.87 -12.97
N LYS A 83 -0.39 27.07 -14.05
CA LYS A 83 -0.56 26.28 -15.28
C LYS A 83 0.03 24.89 -15.07
N VAL A 84 -0.77 23.87 -15.32
CA VAL A 84 -0.29 22.48 -15.29
C VAL A 84 0.80 22.26 -16.34
N THR A 85 1.89 21.62 -15.91
CA THR A 85 3.07 21.31 -16.73
C THR A 85 3.29 19.81 -16.91
N SER A 86 2.66 18.96 -16.10
CA SER A 86 2.63 17.51 -16.31
C SER A 86 2.00 17.10 -17.65
N ASP A 87 2.41 15.94 -18.17
CA ASP A 87 1.75 15.31 -19.31
C ASP A 87 0.36 14.81 -18.92
N LEU A 88 -0.66 15.38 -19.55
CA LEU A 88 -2.07 15.05 -19.29
C LEU A 88 -2.52 13.74 -19.95
N THR A 89 -1.68 13.13 -20.77
CA THR A 89 -1.96 11.87 -21.47
C THR A 89 -1.40 10.66 -20.74
N GLU A 90 -0.45 10.88 -19.83
CA GLU A 90 0.11 9.84 -18.98
C GLU A 90 -0.94 9.37 -17.97
N LYS A 91 -1.11 8.06 -17.86
CA LYS A 91 -2.02 7.47 -16.88
C LYS A 91 -1.24 7.21 -15.60
N PRO A 92 -1.72 7.67 -14.44
CA PRO A 92 -1.12 7.29 -13.17
C PRO A 92 -1.20 5.78 -12.99
N GLU A 93 -0.05 5.14 -12.78
CA GLU A 93 0.07 3.73 -12.42
C GLU A 93 0.32 3.61 -10.90
N THR A 94 -0.25 2.58 -10.27
CA THR A 94 0.07 2.26 -8.87
C THR A 94 1.48 1.66 -8.76
N LYS A 95 2.02 1.56 -7.54
CA LYS A 95 3.34 0.94 -7.34
C LYS A 95 3.37 -0.54 -7.72
N VAL A 96 2.26 -1.27 -7.56
CA VAL A 96 2.18 -2.65 -8.04
C VAL A 96 2.17 -2.69 -9.57
N GLU A 97 1.42 -1.82 -10.24
CA GLU A 97 1.39 -1.74 -11.71
C GLU A 97 2.75 -1.35 -12.31
N LEU A 98 3.46 -0.43 -11.65
CA LEU A 98 4.82 -0.05 -12.02
C LEU A 98 5.82 -1.20 -11.86
N GLY A 99 5.69 -2.02 -10.80
CA GLY A 99 6.62 -3.10 -10.49
C GLY A 99 8.07 -2.58 -10.44
N ASP A 100 8.96 -3.21 -11.22
CA ASP A 100 10.37 -2.79 -11.31
C ASP A 100 10.57 -1.37 -11.88
N LYS A 101 9.60 -0.83 -12.63
CA LYS A 101 9.67 0.55 -13.14
C LYS A 101 9.61 1.58 -12.03
N TYR A 102 9.07 1.24 -10.87
CA TYR A 102 9.07 2.13 -9.71
C TYR A 102 10.50 2.48 -9.26
N GLY A 103 11.44 1.54 -9.43
CA GLY A 103 12.88 1.79 -9.32
C GLY A 103 13.41 1.95 -7.90
N MET A 104 12.66 1.50 -6.88
CA MET A 104 13.08 1.57 -5.48
C MET A 104 14.30 0.70 -5.19
N LYS A 105 14.56 -0.34 -5.98
CA LYS A 105 15.69 -1.26 -5.77
C LYS A 105 17.04 -0.56 -5.69
N LYS A 106 17.22 0.54 -6.41
CA LYS A 106 18.45 1.36 -6.41
C LYS A 106 18.62 2.19 -5.13
N ALA A 107 17.50 2.64 -4.55
CA ALA A 107 17.49 3.44 -3.33
C ALA A 107 17.36 2.58 -2.06
N SER A 108 16.87 1.36 -2.21
CA SER A 108 16.68 0.39 -1.13
C SER A 108 18.02 -0.18 -0.69
N GLY A 109 18.42 0.10 0.56
CA GLY A 109 19.64 -0.47 1.15
C GLY A 109 19.65 -2.00 1.26
N ILE A 110 18.50 -2.66 1.05
CA ILE A 110 18.37 -4.12 1.02
C ILE A 110 18.24 -4.68 -0.41
N GLY A 111 18.36 -3.84 -1.43
CA GLY A 111 18.32 -4.25 -2.84
C GLY A 111 16.98 -4.85 -3.28
N ARG A 112 15.87 -4.39 -2.68
CA ARG A 112 14.51 -4.85 -2.99
C ARG A 112 13.62 -3.73 -3.49
N GLU A 113 12.77 -4.04 -4.46
CA GLU A 113 11.70 -3.16 -4.90
C GLU A 113 10.60 -3.00 -3.84
N TRP A 114 9.77 -1.98 -4.01
CA TRP A 114 8.68 -1.69 -3.08
C TRP A 114 7.71 -2.87 -2.94
N TYR A 115 7.27 -3.45 -4.06
CA TYR A 115 6.31 -4.55 -4.05
C TYR A 115 6.86 -5.81 -3.35
N GLU A 116 8.17 -6.05 -3.45
CA GLU A 116 8.84 -7.16 -2.76
C GLU A 116 8.82 -6.95 -1.23
N GLN A 117 8.97 -5.71 -0.77
CA GLN A 117 8.92 -5.37 0.66
C GLN A 117 7.49 -5.48 1.20
N ILE A 118 6.49 -4.97 0.47
CA ILE A 118 5.09 -5.06 0.88
C ILE A 118 4.59 -6.51 0.89
N ALA A 119 5.01 -7.34 -0.06
CA ALA A 119 4.70 -8.77 -0.03
C ALA A 119 5.21 -9.46 1.25
N GLU A 120 6.36 -9.05 1.81
CA GLU A 120 6.84 -9.60 3.10
C GLU A 120 6.03 -9.07 4.28
N LEU A 121 5.57 -7.82 4.23
CA LEU A 121 4.67 -7.25 5.22
C LEU A 121 3.30 -7.95 5.23
N GLU A 122 2.71 -8.19 4.05
CA GLU A 122 1.44 -8.91 3.86
C GLU A 122 1.52 -10.34 4.41
N LYS A 123 2.61 -11.05 4.11
CA LYS A 123 2.88 -12.39 4.67
C LYS A 123 2.93 -12.35 6.20
N TRP A 124 3.60 -11.35 6.77
CA TRP A 124 3.68 -11.19 8.23
C TRP A 124 2.32 -10.91 8.86
N MET A 125 1.43 -10.18 8.18
CA MET A 125 0.07 -9.88 8.67
C MET A 125 -0.85 -11.10 8.71
N THR A 126 -0.63 -12.09 7.83
CA THR A 126 -1.49 -13.28 7.74
C THR A 126 -1.49 -14.06 9.06
N GLY A 127 -2.69 -14.44 9.52
CA GLY A 127 -2.93 -15.12 10.80
C GLY A 127 -3.01 -14.20 12.03
N LYS A 128 -2.69 -12.92 11.89
CA LYS A 128 -2.76 -11.91 12.96
C LYS A 128 -4.09 -11.16 12.96
N THR A 129 -4.46 -10.60 14.11
CA THR A 129 -5.58 -9.66 14.24
C THR A 129 -5.13 -8.22 13.98
N VAL A 130 -6.08 -7.30 13.77
CA VAL A 130 -5.76 -5.87 13.60
C VAL A 130 -5.07 -5.27 14.83
N ASP A 131 -5.42 -5.71 16.04
CA ASP A 131 -4.74 -5.24 17.25
C ASP A 131 -3.27 -5.70 17.26
N GLN A 132 -2.99 -6.91 16.79
CA GLN A 132 -1.63 -7.44 16.71
C GLN A 132 -0.78 -6.72 15.66
N ILE A 133 -1.36 -6.35 14.50
CA ILE A 133 -0.61 -5.58 13.49
C ILE A 133 -0.38 -4.14 13.96
N ASN A 134 -1.33 -3.52 14.66
CA ASN A 134 -1.20 -2.15 15.16
C ASN A 134 -0.24 -2.06 16.36
N ALA A 135 -0.02 -3.16 17.07
CA ALA A 135 1.00 -3.29 18.09
C ALA A 135 2.41 -3.59 17.53
N MET A 136 2.59 -3.55 16.20
CA MET A 136 3.89 -3.74 15.56
C MET A 136 4.92 -2.78 16.16
N LYS A 137 6.10 -3.32 16.50
CA LYS A 137 7.23 -2.49 16.89
C LYS A 137 7.81 -1.79 15.67
N THR A 138 8.02 -0.49 15.78
CA THR A 138 8.65 0.32 14.75
C THR A 138 9.78 1.16 15.35
N VAL A 139 10.70 1.57 14.48
CA VAL A 139 11.76 2.51 14.81
C VAL A 139 11.81 3.62 13.78
N GLN A 140 12.14 4.83 14.25
CA GLN A 140 12.51 5.93 13.37
C GLN A 140 13.92 5.67 12.82
N LYS A 141 14.00 5.46 11.51
CA LYS A 141 15.28 5.27 10.83
C LYS A 141 15.90 6.61 10.41
N ASP A 142 15.07 7.51 9.89
CA ASP A 142 15.39 8.88 9.50
C ASP A 142 14.10 9.71 9.40
N GLU A 143 14.19 11.00 9.07
CA GLU A 143 13.02 11.90 8.97
C GLU A 143 12.01 11.47 7.91
N SER A 144 12.46 10.82 6.83
CA SER A 144 11.58 10.31 5.76
C SER A 144 11.02 8.92 6.08
N HIS A 145 11.59 8.24 7.08
CA HIS A 145 11.21 6.90 7.51
C HIS A 145 10.98 6.84 9.03
N PRO A 146 9.94 7.53 9.55
CA PRO A 146 9.67 7.64 10.98
C PRO A 146 9.25 6.33 11.66
N ALA A 147 8.78 5.32 10.91
CA ALA A 147 8.21 4.10 11.48
C ALA A 147 8.49 2.87 10.61
N VAL A 148 9.76 2.48 10.52
CA VAL A 148 10.18 1.25 9.84
C VAL A 148 9.98 0.04 10.79
N PRO A 149 9.54 -1.14 10.32
CA PRO A 149 9.35 -2.30 11.18
C PRO A 149 10.63 -2.72 11.91
N ASP A 150 10.51 -2.93 13.22
CA ASP A 150 11.55 -3.49 14.10
C ASP A 150 11.22 -4.94 14.55
N GLU A 151 10.27 -5.57 13.86
CA GLU A 151 9.97 -6.99 14.03
C GLU A 151 11.11 -7.83 13.43
N ALA A 152 11.55 -8.87 14.14
CA ALA A 152 12.69 -9.69 13.72
C ALA A 152 12.52 -10.28 12.30
N ASP A 153 11.30 -10.65 11.94
CA ASP A 153 10.97 -11.25 10.64
C ASP A 153 10.93 -10.23 9.49
N LEU A 154 10.85 -8.92 9.80
CA LEU A 154 10.68 -7.83 8.85
C LEU A 154 11.88 -6.88 8.77
N LYS A 155 12.69 -6.76 9.82
CA LYS A 155 13.77 -5.77 9.94
C LYS A 155 14.77 -5.75 8.79
N SER A 156 15.04 -6.91 8.17
CA SER A 156 15.93 -7.07 7.01
C SER A 156 15.22 -7.12 5.66
N LYS A 157 13.88 -7.00 5.67
CA LYS A 157 13.02 -7.23 4.51
C LYS A 157 12.15 -6.05 4.14
N VAL A 158 11.84 -5.18 5.11
CA VAL A 158 10.99 -4.00 4.96
C VAL A 158 11.71 -2.81 5.54
N THR A 159 11.98 -1.82 4.70
CA THR A 159 12.74 -0.60 5.05
C THR A 159 11.94 0.68 4.88
N VAL A 160 10.68 0.56 4.42
CA VAL A 160 9.74 1.66 4.28
C VAL A 160 8.93 1.84 5.58
N SER A 161 8.47 3.07 5.85
CA SER A 161 7.50 3.30 6.92
C SER A 161 6.19 2.57 6.65
N VAL A 162 5.55 2.05 7.69
CA VAL A 162 4.36 1.19 7.56
C VAL A 162 3.05 1.78 8.07
N GLU A 163 3.08 2.96 8.68
CA GLU A 163 1.92 3.57 9.35
C GLU A 163 0.68 3.66 8.45
N SER A 164 0.81 4.20 7.24
CA SER A 164 -0.30 4.28 6.28
C SER A 164 -0.83 2.91 5.84
N TYR A 165 0.03 1.88 5.76
CA TYR A 165 -0.40 0.52 5.42
C TYR A 165 -1.22 -0.09 6.57
N LEU A 166 -0.79 0.12 7.83
CA LEU A 166 -1.53 -0.33 9.01
C LEU A 166 -2.87 0.40 9.16
N ALA A 167 -2.89 1.70 8.85
CA ALA A 167 -4.12 2.51 8.84
C ALA A 167 -5.12 1.98 7.79
N ALA A 168 -4.68 1.72 6.56
CA ALA A 168 -5.53 1.18 5.51
C ALA A 168 -6.09 -0.21 5.86
N VAL A 169 -5.27 -1.10 6.45
CA VAL A 169 -5.76 -2.42 6.92
C VAL A 169 -6.75 -2.29 8.08
N THR A 170 -6.52 -1.32 8.99
CA THR A 170 -7.45 -1.03 10.09
C THR A 170 -8.79 -0.52 9.58
N GLU A 171 -8.79 0.36 8.57
CA GLU A 171 -10.02 0.81 7.93
C GLU A 171 -10.73 -0.35 7.20
N ALA A 172 -9.97 -1.19 6.49
CA ALA A 172 -10.51 -2.38 5.84
C ALA A 172 -11.25 -3.29 6.82
N TYR A 173 -10.71 -3.49 8.03
CA TYR A 173 -11.38 -4.25 9.07
C TYR A 173 -12.70 -3.64 9.53
N LYS A 174 -12.75 -2.31 9.72
CA LYS A 174 -13.99 -1.60 10.08
C LYS A 174 -15.06 -1.72 8.98
N ASN A 175 -14.63 -1.76 7.72
CA ASN A 175 -15.48 -1.85 6.55
C ASN A 175 -15.83 -3.30 6.15
N ALA A 176 -15.31 -4.30 6.86
CA ALA A 176 -15.45 -5.70 6.48
C ALA A 176 -16.90 -6.20 6.64
N LYS A 177 -17.43 -6.84 5.59
CA LYS A 177 -18.78 -7.40 5.54
C LYS A 177 -18.77 -8.88 5.20
#